data_AF-A0A961IFT4-F1
#
_entry.id   AF-A0A961IFT4-F1
#
_cell.length_a   1.000
_cell.length_b   1.000
_cell.length_c   1.000
_cell.angle_alpha   90.00
_cell.angle_beta   90.00
_cell.angle_gamma   90.00
#
_symmetry.space_group_name_H-M   'P 1'
#
loop_
_entity.id
_entity.type
_entity.pdbx_description
1 polymer ?
#
loop_
_entity_poly.entity_id
_entity_poly.type
_entity_poly.pdbx_seq_one_letter_code
_entity_poly.pdbx_strand_id
1 'polypeptide(L)'
;MDSAAAGLRDSAPEFPDPEPGETAIHETSEFIYQININSLRLRSPEIEPDKDRDRIFFVGDSFVFGLGVKEEDTFTRQTEALLRKEHGDNLDVLNL
;
A
#
# COMPACT_ATOMS: atom_id res chain seq x y z
N MET A 1 -37.88 -19.47 -19.46
CA MET A 1 -37.48 -18.09 -19.17
C MET A 1 -36.25 -18.19 -18.31
N ASP A 2 -35.09 -18.17 -18.99
CA ASP A 2 -33.73 -18.23 -18.43
C ASP A 2 -33.53 -17.14 -17.35
N SER A 3 -33.05 -17.44 -16.15
CA SER A 3 -31.70 -17.92 -15.73
C SER A 3 -30.65 -16.81 -15.70
N ALA A 4 -30.05 -16.70 -14.51
CA ALA A 4 -28.77 -16.09 -14.15
C ALA A 4 -28.68 -14.57 -13.97
N ALA A 5 -28.99 -14.13 -12.74
CA ALA A 5 -28.24 -13.08 -12.08
C ALA A 5 -26.84 -13.62 -11.70
N ALA A 6 -25.86 -13.44 -12.57
CA ALA A 6 -24.44 -13.68 -12.27
C ALA A 6 -23.58 -12.98 -13.33
N GLY A 7 -23.16 -11.74 -13.07
CA GLY A 7 -22.31 -11.02 -14.01
C GLY A 7 -21.60 -9.86 -13.31
N LEU A 8 -20.27 -9.90 -13.35
CA LEU A 8 -19.30 -8.94 -12.84
C LEU A 8 -19.08 -8.95 -11.31
N ARG A 9 -18.50 -10.04 -10.81
CA ARG A 9 -17.30 -9.85 -9.98
C ARG A 9 -16.13 -9.96 -10.94
N ASP A 10 -15.69 -8.84 -11.46
CA ASP A 10 -14.34 -8.76 -12.03
C ASP A 10 -13.43 -9.10 -10.85
N SER A 11 -12.90 -10.32 -10.82
CA SER A 11 -11.98 -10.72 -9.76
C SER A 11 -10.85 -9.72 -9.83
N ALA A 12 -10.68 -8.89 -8.79
CA ALA A 12 -9.45 -8.14 -8.61
C ALA A 12 -8.31 -9.12 -8.90
N PRO A 13 -7.34 -8.76 -9.78
CA PRO A 13 -6.27 -9.68 -10.11
C PRO A 13 -5.73 -10.26 -8.81
N GLU A 14 -5.67 -11.60 -8.72
CA GLU A 14 -5.02 -12.24 -7.59
C GLU A 14 -3.57 -11.75 -7.62
N PHE A 15 -3.26 -10.77 -6.77
CA PHE A 15 -1.91 -10.34 -6.56
C PHE A 15 -1.25 -11.45 -5.75
N PRO A 16 -0.26 -12.17 -6.30
CA PRO A 16 0.51 -13.10 -5.50
C PRO A 16 1.10 -12.33 -4.31
N ASP A 17 1.20 -12.99 -3.16
CA ASP A 17 1.84 -12.39 -1.98
C ASP A 17 3.22 -11.86 -2.39
N PRO A 18 3.51 -10.58 -2.14
CA PRO A 18 4.75 -10.00 -2.61
C PRO A 18 5.95 -10.59 -1.87
N GLU A 19 7.05 -10.75 -2.60
CA GLU A 19 8.31 -11.17 -2.00
C GLU A 19 9.02 -10.00 -1.29
N PRO A 20 9.82 -10.27 -0.23
CA PRO A 20 10.60 -9.22 0.42
C PRO A 20 11.52 -8.49 -0.58
N GLY A 21 11.48 -7.15 -0.57
CA GLY A 21 12.30 -6.34 -1.48
C GLY A 21 11.80 -6.27 -2.92
N GLU A 22 10.60 -6.79 -3.22
CA GLU A 22 10.05 -6.80 -4.56
C GLU A 22 9.75 -5.39 -5.09
N THR A 23 10.07 -5.16 -6.36
CA THR A 23 9.60 -4.01 -7.12
C THR A 23 8.80 -4.49 -8.32
N ALA A 24 7.54 -4.07 -8.41
CA ALA A 24 6.64 -4.42 -9.51
C ALA A 24 6.15 -3.16 -10.22
N ILE A 25 6.19 -3.17 -11.56
CA ILE A 25 5.60 -2.12 -12.40
C ILE A 25 4.30 -2.66 -12.97
N HIS A 26 3.22 -1.92 -12.77
CA HIS A 26 1.90 -2.25 -13.27
C HIS A 26 1.47 -1.22 -14.30
N GLU A 27 1.12 -1.72 -15.49
CA GLU A 27 0.60 -0.93 -16.59
C GLU A 27 -0.86 -1.30 -16.82
N THR A 28 -1.71 -0.27 -16.82
CA THR A 28 -3.12 -0.37 -17.21
C THR A 28 -3.32 0.43 -18.49
N SER A 29 -4.51 0.38 -19.10
CA SER A 29 -4.83 1.24 -20.24
C SER A 29 -4.85 2.73 -19.91
N GLU A 30 -4.95 3.09 -18.62
CA GLU A 30 -5.16 4.45 -18.16
C GLU A 30 -3.91 5.07 -17.52
N PHE A 31 -3.10 4.27 -16.84
CA PHE A 31 -1.93 4.73 -16.09
C PHE A 31 -0.93 3.61 -15.79
N ILE A 32 0.29 4.02 -15.44
CA ILE A 32 1.38 3.17 -14.97
C ILE A 32 1.70 3.55 -13.52
N TYR A 33 1.88 2.56 -12.66
CA TYR A 33 2.30 2.76 -11.28
C TYR A 33 3.29 1.69 -10.84
N GLN A 34 4.13 2.03 -9.88
CA GLN A 34 5.13 1.15 -9.30
C GLN A 34 4.76 0.82 -7.87
N ILE A 35 4.91 -0.45 -7.50
CA ILE A 35 4.83 -0.94 -6.13
C ILE A 35 6.24 -1.32 -5.70
N ASN A 36 6.66 -0.81 -4.54
CA ASN A 36 7.86 -1.23 -3.84
C ASN A 36 7.46 -1.91 -2.54
N ILE A 37 8.04 -3.07 -2.29
CA ILE A 37 7.83 -3.85 -1.09
C ILE A 37 9.18 -3.92 -0.37
N ASN A 38 9.21 -3.50 0.89
CA ASN A 38 10.46 -3.47 1.65
C ASN A 38 10.87 -4.87 2.13
N SER A 39 11.99 -4.97 2.85
CA SER A 39 12.52 -6.24 3.35
C SER A 39 11.58 -6.95 4.35
N LEU A 40 10.59 -6.22 4.89
CA LEU A 40 9.59 -6.68 5.84
C LEU A 40 8.23 -7.00 5.20
N ARG A 41 8.16 -7.03 3.86
CA ARG A 41 6.91 -7.21 3.08
C ARG A 41 5.87 -6.11 3.27
N LEU A 42 6.30 -4.90 3.62
CA LEU A 42 5.42 -3.73 3.73
C LEU A 42 5.55 -2.86 2.50
N ARG A 43 4.46 -2.18 2.13
CA ARG A 43 4.45 -1.18 1.05
C ARG A 43 4.82 0.22 1.55
N SER A 44 5.69 0.28 2.55
CA SER A 44 6.27 1.50 3.10
C SER A 44 7.78 1.46 2.85
N PRO A 45 8.50 2.58 3.02
CA PRO A 45 9.96 2.58 2.99
C PRO A 45 10.56 1.57 3.97
N GLU A 46 11.85 1.27 3.80
CA GLU A 46 12.58 0.43 4.76
C GLU A 46 12.55 1.08 6.15
N ILE A 47 12.38 0.24 7.17
CA ILE A 47 12.21 0.70 8.55
C ILE A 47 13.39 0.20 9.36
N GLU A 48 14.14 1.12 9.95
CA GLU A 48 15.16 0.76 10.91
C GLU A 48 14.51 0.31 12.23
N PRO A 49 15.05 -0.71 12.92
CA PRO A 49 14.62 -1.14 14.23
C PRO A 49 15.02 -0.12 15.31
N ASP A 50 14.43 1.06 15.24
CA ASP A 50 14.48 2.10 16.25
C ASP A 50 13.34 1.89 17.25
N LYS A 51 13.67 1.92 18.56
CA LYS A 51 12.69 1.77 19.64
C LYS A 51 12.12 3.09 20.12
N ASP A 52 12.75 4.20 19.74
CA ASP A 52 12.35 5.54 20.19
C ASP A 52 11.32 6.17 19.24
N ARG A 53 11.02 5.52 18.09
CA ARG A 53 10.02 5.96 17.11
C ARG A 53 8.66 5.34 17.36
N ASP A 54 7.63 6.18 17.34
CA ASP A 54 6.25 5.71 17.34
C ASP A 54 5.90 5.09 15.98
N ARG A 55 5.19 3.95 15.98
CA ARG A 55 4.80 3.27 14.74
C ARG A 55 3.30 3.12 14.67
N ILE A 56 2.72 3.62 13.58
CA ILE A 56 1.30 3.50 13.29
C ILE A 56 1.15 2.48 12.18
N PHE A 57 0.45 1.39 12.47
CA PHE A 57 0.25 0.28 11.54
C PHE A 57 -1.15 0.38 10.91
N PHE A 58 -1.20 0.56 9.59
CA PHE A 58 -2.43 0.44 8.83
C PHE A 58 -2.53 -0.98 8.29
N VAL A 59 -3.64 -1.65 8.60
CA VAL A 59 -3.97 -2.98 8.09
C VAL A 59 -5.32 -2.88 7.41
N GLY A 60 -5.38 -3.32 6.16
CA GLY A 60 -6.65 -3.39 5.47
C GLY A 60 -6.57 -4.17 4.17
N ASP A 61 -7.25 -3.66 3.17
CA ASP A 61 -7.36 -4.25 1.84
C ASP A 61 -6.61 -3.40 0.81
N SER A 62 -6.99 -3.52 -0.46
CA SER A 62 -6.40 -2.78 -1.58
C SER A 62 -6.44 -1.26 -1.42
N PHE A 63 -7.35 -0.71 -0.61
CA PHE A 63 -7.39 0.73 -0.32
C PHE A 63 -6.26 1.15 0.62
N VAL A 64 -6.00 0.37 1.68
CA VAL A 64 -4.85 0.59 2.57
C VAL A 64 -3.57 0.41 1.77
N PHE A 65 -3.47 -0.69 1.04
CA PHE A 65 -2.35 -0.97 0.16
C PHE A 65 -2.11 0.18 -0.84
N GLY A 66 -3.15 0.85 -1.33
CA GLY A 66 -3.04 1.93 -2.31
C GLY A 66 -2.87 1.41 -3.73
N LEU A 67 -3.60 0.36 -4.09
CA LEU A 67 -3.53 -0.24 -5.42
C LEU A 67 -3.87 0.79 -6.51
N GLY A 68 -3.04 0.88 -7.56
CA GLY A 68 -3.21 1.86 -8.63
C GLY A 68 -2.71 3.27 -8.30
N VAL A 69 -2.13 3.48 -7.12
CA VAL A 69 -1.64 4.79 -6.65
C VAL A 69 -0.12 4.73 -6.48
N LYS A 70 0.58 5.81 -6.81
CA LYS A 70 2.01 5.92 -6.47
C LYS A 70 2.20 5.93 -4.97
N GLU A 71 3.30 5.37 -4.47
CA GLU A 71 3.54 5.23 -3.04
C GLU A 71 3.37 6.56 -2.30
N GLU A 72 4.02 7.62 -2.77
CA GLU A 72 3.96 8.97 -2.19
C GLU A 72 2.54 9.56 -2.13
N ASP A 73 1.65 9.14 -3.03
CA ASP A 73 0.28 9.63 -3.15
C ASP A 73 -0.74 8.77 -2.36
N THR A 74 -0.32 7.64 -1.79
CA THR A 74 -1.20 6.81 -0.96
C THR A 74 -1.63 7.56 0.30
N PHE A 75 -2.85 7.30 0.78
CA PHE A 75 -3.36 8.03 1.94
C PHE A 75 -2.54 7.76 3.21
N THR A 76 -1.91 6.58 3.34
CA THR A 76 -1.05 6.23 4.48
C THR A 76 0.22 7.09 4.48
N ARG A 77 0.86 7.32 3.32
CA ARG A 77 1.99 8.25 3.18
C ARG A 77 1.58 9.71 3.39
N GLN A 78 0.42 10.12 2.87
CA GLN A 78 -0.13 11.46 3.14
C GLN A 78 -0.44 11.66 4.62
N THR A 79 -0.97 10.64 5.30
CA THR A 79 -1.22 10.66 6.75
C THR A 79 0.08 10.80 7.53
N GLU A 80 1.14 10.07 7.15
CA GLU A 80 2.45 10.24 7.78
C GLU A 80 2.96 11.67 7.64
N ALA A 81 2.91 12.23 6.43
CA ALA A 81 3.37 13.60 6.17
C ALA A 81 2.62 14.63 7.02
N LEU A 82 1.30 14.46 7.17
CA LEU A 82 0.48 15.31 8.04
C LEU A 82 0.84 15.14 9.51
N LEU A 83 0.96 13.91 10.00
CA LEU A 83 1.32 13.64 11.39
C LEU A 83 2.72 14.16 11.74
N ARG A 84 3.71 13.98 10.85
CA ARG A 84 5.06 14.53 11.06
C ARG A 84 5.06 16.04 11.09
N LYS A 85 4.24 16.68 10.25
CA LYS A 85 4.05 18.14 10.27
C LYS A 85 3.44 18.63 11.59
N GLU A 86 2.52 17.88 12.18
CA GLU A 86 1.81 18.28 13.41
C GLU A 86 2.55 17.89 14.70
N HIS A 87 3.28 16.77 14.70
CA HIS A 87 3.85 16.14 15.90
C HIS A 87 5.36 15.91 15.84
N GLY A 88 6.02 16.22 14.71
CA GLY A 88 7.45 16.02 14.50
C GLY A 88 7.80 14.66 13.87
N ASP A 89 9.06 14.49 13.49
CA ASP A 89 9.53 13.37 12.67
C ASP A 89 9.73 12.04 13.42
N ASN A 90 9.31 11.95 14.68
CA ASN A 90 9.53 10.77 15.53
C ASN A 90 8.46 9.68 15.36
N LEU A 91 7.96 9.51 14.15
CA LEU A 91 6.97 8.49 13.83
C LEU A 91 7.15 7.92 12.43
N ASP A 92 6.77 6.66 12.27
CA ASP A 92 6.64 5.99 10.98
C ASP A 92 5.21 5.47 10.78
N VAL A 93 4.70 5.60 9.56
CA VAL A 93 3.46 4.95 9.14
C VAL A 93 3.80 3.74 8.28
N LEU A 94 3.27 2.59 8.70
CA LEU A 94 3.51 1.30 8.08
C LEU A 94 2.24 0.85 7.34
N ASN A 95 2.41 0.35 6.12
CA ASN A 95 1.33 -0.03 5.23
C ASN A 95 1.38 -1.52 4.92
N LEU A 96 0.38 -2.26 5.43
CA LEU A 96 0.17 -3.69 5.16
C LEU A 96 -1.08 -3.90 4.32
#